data_AF-A0A2H0XFK7-F1
#
_entry.id   AF-A0A2H0XFK7-F1
#
_cell.length_a   1.000
_cell.length_b   1.000
_cell.length_c   1.000
_cell.angle_alpha   90.00
_cell.angle_beta   90.00
_cell.angle_gamma   90.00
#
_symmetry.space_group_name_H-M   'P 1'
#
loop_
_entity.id
_entity.type
_entity.pdbx_description
1 polymer ?
#
loop_
_entity_poly.entity_id
_entity_poly.type
_entity_poly.pdbx_seq_one_letter_code
_entity_poly.pdbx_strand_id
1 'polypeptide(L)'
;MNKMRNKISSQHFGTFPKLNINAKKTDILFDKEIEEKLFDPQKPFLDIVEKAMKSEDRERIEDIIPSLTKLFEDAFSSDAFEGRHLNFALYRLSILHTSGFDFETTEIIKLVQKNFVSKPHHTGLFCDFLSMFPNNKKIPKFLISFLKSEDNIYEWQELKVLQVLLRFNLKASKSEIEFFISSAQDSNKHYAVRAFYFLLAGKHGTNRDRELIVDRYDSLSKIYTKMAVILSVRGLGVPARNAFYSRIKRSESNNEIKQFIDYVKSLLRPIYFLTTERPKIETYEKFKKSFYESI
;
A
#
# COMPACT_ATOMS: atom_id res chain seq x y z
N MET A 1 17.22 -81.92 -3.21
CA MET A 1 16.17 -82.38 -2.27
C MET A 1 15.93 -81.30 -1.22
N ASN A 2 14.71 -80.74 -1.22
CA ASN A 2 13.91 -80.18 -0.10
C ASN A 2 14.58 -80.11 1.30
N LYS A 3 14.49 -79.02 2.08
CA LYS A 3 13.25 -78.32 2.49
C LYS A 3 13.49 -76.85 2.90
N MET A 4 12.51 -76.03 2.52
CA MET A 4 12.13 -74.73 3.08
C MET A 4 11.79 -74.78 4.57
N ARG A 5 11.98 -73.65 5.29
CA ARG A 5 10.90 -72.80 5.85
C ARG A 5 11.43 -71.70 6.80
N ASN A 6 11.01 -70.44 6.52
CA ASN A 6 10.37 -69.44 7.42
C ASN A 6 11.08 -69.04 8.74
N LYS A 7 11.13 -67.79 9.22
CA LYS A 7 10.53 -66.47 8.91
C LYS A 7 11.04 -65.48 9.98
N ILE A 8 10.86 -64.18 9.75
CA ILE A 8 10.70 -63.06 10.71
C ILE A 8 11.83 -61.99 10.74
N SER A 9 11.33 -60.76 10.66
CA SER A 9 11.87 -59.41 10.53
C SER A 9 12.43 -58.77 11.81
N SER A 10 13.32 -57.78 11.64
CA SER A 10 13.31 -56.51 12.41
C SER A 10 14.09 -55.42 11.63
N GLN A 11 13.40 -54.38 11.17
CA GLN A 11 13.43 -52.98 11.66
C GLN A 11 14.72 -52.20 11.28
N HIS A 12 14.68 -51.40 10.20
CA HIS A 12 14.52 -49.93 10.24
C HIS A 12 15.58 -49.21 11.09
N PHE A 13 16.77 -49.02 10.50
CA PHE A 13 17.71 -48.00 10.95
C PHE A 13 17.30 -46.64 10.38
N GLY A 14 17.03 -45.71 11.30
CA GLY A 14 16.56 -44.37 11.01
C GLY A 14 17.53 -43.56 10.15
N THR A 15 16.98 -42.92 9.13
CA THR A 15 17.62 -41.82 8.43
C THR A 15 17.72 -40.62 9.38
N PHE A 16 18.94 -40.30 9.81
CA PHE A 16 19.24 -38.99 10.38
C PHE A 16 18.92 -37.92 9.31
N PRO A 17 18.18 -36.85 9.65
CA PRO A 17 17.95 -35.77 8.71
C PRO A 17 19.28 -35.07 8.43
N LYS A 18 19.77 -35.19 7.19
CA LYS A 18 20.86 -34.34 6.68
C LYS A 18 20.32 -32.91 6.58
N LEU A 19 20.58 -32.11 7.62
CA LEU A 19 20.42 -30.67 7.55
C LEU A 19 21.42 -30.14 6.52
N ASN A 20 20.91 -29.64 5.39
CA ASN A 20 21.69 -28.92 4.42
C ASN A 20 21.90 -27.49 4.95
N ILE A 21 22.95 -27.33 5.76
CA ILE A 21 23.32 -26.06 6.40
C ILE A 21 23.96 -25.16 5.35
N ASN A 22 23.13 -24.39 4.64
CA ASN A 22 23.60 -23.20 3.94
C ASN A 22 23.94 -22.15 5.02
N ALA A 23 25.16 -22.24 5.56
CA ALA A 23 25.67 -21.58 6.77
C ALA A 23 25.66 -20.03 6.78
N LYS A 24 25.04 -19.38 5.79
CA LYS A 24 24.82 -17.92 5.75
C LYS A 24 23.42 -17.49 6.23
N LYS A 25 22.50 -18.42 6.51
CA LYS A 25 21.09 -18.12 6.87
C LYS A 25 20.62 -18.76 8.17
N THR A 26 21.50 -19.37 8.96
CA THR A 26 21.12 -20.08 10.18
C THR A 26 21.98 -19.60 11.32
N ASP A 27 21.47 -18.61 12.05
CA ASP A 27 22.06 -18.22 13.33
C ASP A 27 21.74 -19.33 14.35
N ILE A 28 22.78 -19.86 14.99
CA ILE A 28 22.64 -20.72 16.15
C ILE A 28 22.46 -19.78 17.35
N LEU A 29 21.23 -19.66 17.82
CA LEU A 29 20.87 -18.81 18.96
C LEU A 29 20.97 -19.60 20.26
N PHE A 30 21.44 -18.96 21.32
CA PHE A 30 21.46 -19.54 22.66
C PHE A 30 20.16 -19.20 23.42
N ASP A 31 19.79 -20.00 24.43
CA ASP A 31 18.46 -20.00 25.07
C ASP A 31 17.86 -18.60 25.35
N LYS A 32 18.66 -17.66 25.87
CA LYS A 32 18.19 -16.29 26.15
C LYS A 32 17.87 -15.48 24.89
N GLU A 33 18.65 -15.63 23.83
CA GLU A 33 18.42 -14.99 22.53
C GLU A 33 17.24 -15.61 21.78
N ILE A 34 16.94 -16.90 22.04
CA ILE A 34 15.74 -17.58 21.55
C ILE A 34 14.50 -16.97 22.19
N GLU A 35 14.51 -16.78 23.51
CA GLU A 35 13.36 -16.18 24.21
C GLU A 35 13.08 -14.75 23.74
N GLU A 36 14.12 -13.91 23.63
CA GLU A 36 14.02 -12.51 23.19
C GLU A 36 13.52 -12.36 21.74
N LYS A 37 13.72 -13.37 20.88
CA LYS A 37 13.27 -13.37 19.48
C LYS A 37 11.95 -14.11 19.23
N LEU A 38 11.55 -15.04 20.10
CA LEU A 38 10.31 -15.82 19.94
C LEU A 38 9.14 -15.25 20.75
N PHE A 39 9.39 -14.74 21.96
CA PHE A 39 8.33 -14.29 22.86
C PHE A 39 8.22 -12.76 22.84
N ASP A 40 7.12 -12.30 22.27
CA ASP A 40 6.81 -10.88 22.17
C ASP A 40 6.30 -10.36 23.51
N PRO A 41 7.07 -9.50 24.22
CA PRO A 41 6.68 -9.00 25.54
C PRO A 41 5.42 -8.14 25.49
N GLN A 42 5.09 -7.58 24.32
CA GLN A 42 3.89 -6.77 24.13
C GLN A 42 2.65 -7.62 23.79
N LYS A 43 2.78 -8.93 23.57
CA LYS A 43 1.66 -9.80 23.18
C LYS A 43 0.43 -9.68 24.09
N PRO A 44 0.56 -9.67 25.44
CA PRO A 44 -0.60 -9.45 26.32
C PRO A 44 -1.30 -8.11 26.08
N PHE A 45 -0.54 -7.05 25.81
CA PHE A 45 -1.07 -5.73 25.47
C PHE A 45 -1.80 -5.75 24.12
N LEU A 46 -1.23 -6.40 23.09
CA LEU A 46 -1.90 -6.56 21.80
C LEU A 46 -3.27 -7.24 21.96
N ASP A 47 -3.36 -8.27 22.80
CA ASP A 47 -4.62 -8.98 23.06
C ASP A 47 -5.64 -8.12 23.83
N ILE A 48 -5.19 -7.22 24.71
CA ILE A 48 -6.05 -6.22 25.39
C ILE A 48 -6.63 -5.25 24.37
N VAL A 49 -5.80 -4.72 23.46
CA VAL A 49 -6.25 -3.81 22.39
C VAL A 49 -7.30 -4.49 21.51
N GLU A 50 -7.08 -5.75 21.12
CA GLU A 50 -8.06 -6.47 20.30
C GLU A 50 -9.39 -6.70 21.03
N LYS A 51 -9.35 -7.01 22.33
CA LYS A 51 -10.55 -7.17 23.14
C LYS A 51 -11.32 -5.86 23.28
N ALA A 52 -10.62 -4.74 23.51
CA ALA A 52 -11.23 -3.41 23.60
C ALA A 52 -11.87 -3.00 22.27
N MET A 53 -11.16 -3.17 21.14
CA MET A 53 -11.73 -2.84 19.82
C MET A 53 -12.93 -3.71 19.44
N LYS A 54 -13.01 -4.96 19.94
CA LYS A 54 -14.15 -5.86 19.75
C LYS A 54 -15.31 -5.63 20.73
N SER A 55 -15.11 -4.88 21.82
CA SER A 55 -16.17 -4.67 22.80
C SER A 55 -17.21 -3.63 22.37
N GLU A 56 -16.95 -2.88 21.28
CA GLU A 56 -17.85 -1.84 20.73
C GLU A 56 -18.20 -0.72 21.75
N ASP A 57 -17.44 -0.68 22.85
CA ASP A 57 -17.54 0.25 23.96
C ASP A 57 -16.59 1.42 23.72
N ARG A 58 -17.14 2.61 23.49
CA ARG A 58 -16.39 3.79 23.09
C ARG A 58 -15.35 4.21 24.14
N GLU A 59 -15.72 4.22 25.42
CA GLU A 59 -14.83 4.64 26.51
C GLU A 59 -13.63 3.71 26.60
N ARG A 60 -13.85 2.39 26.58
CA ARG A 60 -12.78 1.39 26.57
C ARG A 60 -11.86 1.51 25.36
N ILE A 61 -12.42 1.87 24.20
CA ILE A 61 -11.62 2.08 22.99
C ILE A 61 -10.80 3.37 23.11
N GLU A 62 -11.35 4.44 23.68
CA GLU A 62 -10.63 5.69 23.90
C GLU A 62 -9.47 5.50 24.90
N ASP A 63 -9.67 4.70 25.95
CA ASP A 63 -8.65 4.40 26.98
C ASP A 63 -7.39 3.72 26.41
N ILE A 64 -7.51 2.94 25.33
CA ILE A 64 -6.36 2.24 24.73
C ILE A 64 -5.57 3.11 23.75
N ILE A 65 -6.12 4.24 23.27
CA ILE A 65 -5.50 5.09 22.24
C ILE A 65 -4.11 5.59 22.64
N PRO A 66 -3.89 6.12 23.86
CA PRO A 66 -2.57 6.58 24.27
C PRO A 66 -1.53 5.46 24.27
N SER A 67 -1.93 4.28 24.76
CA SER A 67 -1.06 3.10 24.82
C SER A 67 -0.73 2.56 23.43
N LEU A 68 -1.71 2.59 22.51
CA LEU A 68 -1.51 2.18 21.12
C LEU A 68 -0.59 3.15 20.36
N THR A 69 -0.71 4.45 20.64
CA THR A 69 0.17 5.49 20.08
C THR A 69 1.59 5.31 20.59
N LYS A 70 1.75 5.07 21.90
CA LYS A 70 3.06 4.77 22.50
C LYS A 70 3.70 3.50 21.91
N LEU A 71 2.92 2.43 21.70
CA LEU A 71 3.42 1.22 21.03
C LEU A 71 3.98 1.55 19.63
N PHE A 72 3.32 2.42 18.87
CA PHE A 72 3.81 2.86 17.56
C PHE A 72 5.13 3.65 17.67
N GLU A 73 5.23 4.55 18.65
CA GLU A 73 6.45 5.35 18.89
C GLU A 73 7.62 4.46 19.27
N ASP A 74 7.40 3.54 20.22
CA ASP A 74 8.42 2.64 20.77
C ASP A 74 8.90 1.64 19.71
N ALA A 75 8.04 1.22 18.77
CA ALA A 75 8.39 0.25 17.72
C ALA A 75 9.51 0.71 16.77
N PHE A 76 9.84 2.00 16.72
CA PHE A 76 11.00 2.48 15.95
C PHE A 76 12.35 2.25 16.65
N SER A 77 12.34 1.81 17.92
CA SER A 77 13.55 1.66 18.75
C SER A 77 14.38 0.40 18.44
N SER A 78 14.22 -0.20 17.25
CA SER A 78 14.93 -1.40 16.79
C SER A 78 14.69 -2.64 17.67
N ASP A 79 13.42 -3.02 17.80
CA ASP A 79 13.02 -4.26 18.48
C ASP A 79 12.84 -5.42 17.47
N ALA A 80 13.00 -6.67 17.92
CA ALA A 80 12.91 -7.87 17.07
C ALA A 80 11.52 -8.09 16.44
N PHE A 81 10.50 -7.47 17.01
CA PHE A 81 9.09 -7.46 16.64
C PHE A 81 8.63 -6.13 16.02
N GLU A 82 9.55 -5.21 15.66
CA GLU A 82 9.25 -3.88 15.10
C GLU A 82 8.18 -3.97 14.01
N GLY A 83 8.36 -4.90 13.06
CA GLY A 83 7.42 -5.08 11.96
C GLY A 83 6.03 -5.52 12.43
N ARG A 84 5.94 -6.36 13.46
CA ARG A 84 4.66 -6.78 14.05
C ARG A 84 4.00 -5.61 14.78
N HIS A 85 4.75 -4.88 15.60
CA HIS A 85 4.21 -3.77 16.41
C HIS A 85 3.79 -2.59 15.54
N LEU A 86 4.59 -2.20 14.55
CA LEU A 86 4.22 -1.16 13.59
C LEU A 86 2.98 -1.55 12.78
N ASN A 87 2.94 -2.76 12.21
CA ASN A 87 1.77 -3.23 11.47
C ASN A 87 0.54 -3.27 12.37
N PHE A 88 0.69 -3.74 13.61
CA PHE A 88 -0.39 -3.77 14.57
C PHE A 88 -0.90 -2.36 14.86
N ALA A 89 -0.04 -1.49 15.35
CA ALA A 89 -0.41 -0.16 15.81
C ALA A 89 -0.99 0.71 14.68
N LEU A 90 -0.29 0.83 13.54
CA LEU A 90 -0.77 1.67 12.43
C LEU A 90 -2.06 1.13 11.81
N TYR A 91 -2.25 -0.18 11.73
CA TYR A 91 -3.52 -0.76 11.26
C TYR A 91 -4.67 -0.39 12.19
N ARG A 92 -4.50 -0.51 13.51
CA ARG A 92 -5.56 -0.22 14.48
C ARG A 92 -5.85 1.28 14.58
N LEU A 93 -4.81 2.12 14.60
CA LEU A 93 -4.95 3.58 14.49
C LEU A 93 -5.71 3.97 13.20
N SER A 94 -5.48 3.26 12.10
CA SER A 94 -6.24 3.49 10.87
C SER A 94 -7.73 3.19 11.00
N ILE A 95 -8.06 2.09 11.67
CA ILE A 95 -9.47 1.73 11.94
C ILE A 95 -10.11 2.78 12.84
N LEU A 96 -9.43 3.19 13.91
CA LEU A 96 -9.92 4.20 14.86
C LEU A 96 -10.22 5.52 14.15
N HIS A 97 -9.29 6.02 13.34
CA HIS A 97 -9.49 7.23 12.54
C HIS A 97 -10.69 7.11 11.59
N THR A 98 -10.80 5.97 10.89
CA THR A 98 -11.91 5.73 9.95
C THR A 98 -13.26 5.56 10.67
N SER A 99 -13.24 5.17 11.95
CA SER A 99 -14.41 4.99 12.80
C SER A 99 -14.80 6.27 13.57
N GLY A 100 -14.06 7.37 13.39
CA GLY A 100 -14.38 8.67 14.00
C GLY A 100 -13.91 8.83 15.45
N PHE A 101 -12.90 8.06 15.87
CA PHE A 101 -12.17 8.34 17.10
C PHE A 101 -11.14 9.44 16.86
N ASP A 102 -11.04 10.38 17.79
CA ASP A 102 -10.09 11.48 17.71
C ASP A 102 -8.81 11.16 18.48
N PHE A 103 -7.68 11.50 17.88
CA PHE A 103 -6.34 11.37 18.47
C PHE A 103 -5.33 12.19 17.69
N GLU A 104 -4.19 12.50 18.32
CA GLU A 104 -3.15 13.32 17.70
C GLU A 104 -2.47 12.60 16.53
N THR A 105 -2.91 12.90 15.32
CA THR A 105 -2.37 12.30 14.08
C THR A 105 -1.12 12.99 13.57
N THR A 106 -0.87 14.25 13.98
CA THR A 106 0.24 15.04 13.44
C THR A 106 1.58 14.42 13.81
N GLU A 107 1.75 13.99 15.06
CA GLU A 107 3.01 13.40 15.52
C GLU A 107 3.25 12.03 14.88
N ILE A 108 2.21 11.21 14.73
CA ILE A 108 2.27 9.94 14.01
C ILE A 108 2.73 10.15 12.56
N ILE A 109 2.14 11.13 11.87
CA ILE A 109 2.53 11.49 10.50
C ILE A 109 3.99 11.93 10.44
N LYS A 110 4.47 12.75 11.39
CA LYS A 110 5.88 13.18 11.44
C LYS A 110 6.82 11.98 11.63
N LEU A 111 6.49 11.06 12.53
CA LEU A 111 7.30 9.86 12.78
C LEU A 111 7.34 8.94 11.56
N VAL A 112 6.22 8.76 10.87
CA VAL A 112 6.17 8.05 9.59
C VAL A 112 7.10 8.72 8.56
N GLN A 113 7.03 10.06 8.42
CA GLN A 113 7.87 10.81 7.48
C GLN A 113 9.35 10.72 7.84
N LYS A 114 9.70 10.84 9.13
CA LYS A 114 11.07 10.76 9.65
C LYS A 114 11.71 9.39 9.37
N ASN A 115 10.95 8.31 9.47
CA ASN A 115 11.44 6.95 9.30
C ASN A 115 11.23 6.38 7.89
N PHE A 116 10.63 7.14 6.97
CA PHE A 116 10.24 6.65 5.64
C PHE A 116 11.44 6.16 4.81
N VAL A 117 12.55 6.88 4.86
CA VAL A 117 13.79 6.54 4.14
C VAL A 117 14.57 5.44 4.85
N SER A 118 14.70 5.52 6.18
CA SER A 118 15.49 4.55 6.96
C SER A 118 14.83 3.18 7.09
N LYS A 119 13.51 3.09 6.86
CA LYS A 119 12.73 1.85 6.97
C LYS A 119 11.97 1.55 5.67
N PRO A 120 12.67 1.32 4.54
CA PRO A 120 12.02 1.17 3.24
C PRO A 120 11.03 0.02 3.24
N HIS A 121 11.31 -1.10 3.90
CA HIS A 121 10.44 -2.28 4.02
C HIS A 121 9.04 -2.00 4.61
N HIS A 122 8.87 -0.89 5.34
CA HIS A 122 7.56 -0.44 5.86
C HIS A 122 6.85 0.56 4.94
N THR A 123 7.40 0.89 3.76
CA THR A 123 6.80 1.86 2.82
C THR A 123 5.33 1.57 2.58
N GLY A 124 4.96 0.31 2.32
CA GLY A 124 3.56 -0.05 2.06
C GLY A 124 2.64 0.35 3.22
N LEU A 125 3.03 0.02 4.44
CA LEU A 125 2.31 0.36 5.66
C LEU A 125 2.21 1.89 5.86
N PHE A 126 3.33 2.60 5.68
CA PHE A 126 3.38 4.06 5.79
C PHE A 126 2.50 4.73 4.74
N CYS A 127 2.61 4.32 3.49
CA CYS A 127 1.78 4.77 2.38
C CYS A 127 0.29 4.55 2.67
N ASP A 128 -0.07 3.36 3.14
CA ASP A 128 -1.45 3.02 3.46
C ASP A 128 -2.00 3.93 4.56
N PHE A 129 -1.26 4.16 5.64
CA PHE A 129 -1.65 5.08 6.72
C PHE A 129 -1.77 6.54 6.21
N LEU A 130 -0.75 7.05 5.53
CA LEU A 130 -0.74 8.42 5.00
C LEU A 130 -1.91 8.69 4.04
N SER A 131 -2.34 7.69 3.29
CA SER A 131 -3.47 7.82 2.35
C SER A 131 -4.83 8.10 3.01
N MET A 132 -4.94 7.93 4.32
CA MET A 132 -6.16 8.26 5.08
C MET A 132 -6.40 9.76 5.22
N PHE A 133 -5.40 10.59 4.90
CA PHE A 133 -5.45 12.03 5.07
C PHE A 133 -5.40 12.76 3.71
N PRO A 134 -6.33 12.49 2.76
CA PRO A 134 -6.24 12.96 1.37
C PRO A 134 -6.29 14.50 1.23
N ASN A 135 -6.75 15.20 2.27
CA ASN A 135 -6.83 16.66 2.34
C ASN A 135 -5.57 17.31 2.97
N ASN A 136 -4.67 16.53 3.56
CA ASN A 136 -3.44 17.05 4.14
C ASN A 136 -2.44 17.35 3.01
N LYS A 137 -2.27 18.64 2.69
CA LYS A 137 -1.41 19.11 1.60
C LYS A 137 0.09 18.90 1.83
N LYS A 138 0.53 18.63 3.07
CA LYS A 138 1.95 18.41 3.39
C LYS A 138 2.41 17.01 3.00
N ILE A 139 1.55 16.00 3.12
CA ILE A 139 1.85 14.62 2.77
C ILE A 139 2.24 14.44 1.29
N PRO A 140 1.45 14.88 0.30
CA PRO A 140 1.83 14.69 -1.09
C PRO A 140 3.10 15.48 -1.46
N LYS A 141 3.36 16.64 -0.84
CA LYS A 141 4.62 17.37 -1.02
C LYS A 141 5.82 16.56 -0.53
N PHE A 142 5.71 15.96 0.65
CA PHE A 142 6.73 15.06 1.18
C PHE A 142 6.98 13.88 0.24
N LEU A 143 5.91 13.20 -0.20
CA LEU A 143 6.01 12.04 -1.10
C LEU A 143 6.62 12.40 -2.46
N ILE A 144 6.27 13.55 -3.03
CA ILE A 144 6.89 14.03 -4.29
C ILE A 144 8.35 14.40 -4.08
N SER A 145 8.71 15.00 -2.94
CA SER A 145 10.10 15.28 -2.60
C SER A 145 10.91 13.99 -2.50
N PHE A 146 10.37 12.95 -1.87
CA PHE A 146 10.98 11.63 -1.82
C PHE A 146 11.18 11.03 -3.22
N LEU A 147 10.16 11.07 -4.10
CA LEU A 147 10.29 10.57 -5.48
C LEU A 147 11.40 11.25 -6.29
N LYS A 148 11.76 12.48 -5.93
CA LYS A 148 12.80 13.27 -6.58
C LYS A 148 14.16 13.16 -5.90
N SER A 149 14.25 12.53 -4.71
CA SER A 149 15.50 12.41 -3.97
C SER A 149 16.29 11.18 -4.39
N GLU A 150 17.57 11.16 -4.05
CA GLU A 150 18.47 10.02 -4.25
C GLU A 150 18.10 8.81 -3.37
N ASP A 151 17.26 9.01 -2.35
CA ASP A 151 16.78 7.95 -1.47
C ASP A 151 15.74 7.04 -2.14
N ASN A 152 15.13 7.47 -3.24
CA ASN A 152 14.19 6.66 -4.01
C ASN A 152 14.94 5.63 -4.88
N ILE A 153 15.51 4.63 -4.22
CA ILE A 153 16.37 3.61 -4.84
C ILE A 153 15.55 2.42 -5.35
N TYR A 154 14.42 2.11 -4.69
CA TYR A 154 13.65 0.89 -4.93
C TYR A 154 12.37 1.14 -5.73
N GLU A 155 12.26 0.55 -6.91
CA GLU A 155 11.07 0.70 -7.79
C GLU A 155 9.76 0.27 -7.13
N TRP A 156 9.79 -0.72 -6.24
CA TRP A 156 8.60 -1.16 -5.52
C TRP A 156 8.15 -0.13 -4.47
N GLN A 157 9.09 0.61 -3.85
CA GLN A 157 8.80 1.71 -2.93
C GLN A 157 8.24 2.90 -3.71
N GLU A 158 8.87 3.24 -4.83
CA GLU A 158 8.39 4.23 -5.80
C GLU A 158 6.94 3.93 -6.22
N LEU A 159 6.65 2.70 -6.61
CA LEU A 159 5.31 2.26 -7.00
C LEU A 159 4.26 2.50 -5.91
N LYS A 160 4.58 2.19 -4.64
CA LYS A 160 3.67 2.42 -3.50
C LYS A 160 3.40 3.91 -3.29
N VAL A 161 4.43 4.73 -3.40
CA VAL A 161 4.29 6.19 -3.29
C VAL A 161 3.40 6.73 -4.40
N LEU A 162 3.60 6.31 -5.65
CA LEU A 162 2.79 6.76 -6.78
C LEU A 162 1.31 6.33 -6.66
N GLN A 163 1.06 5.11 -6.20
CA GLN A 163 -0.30 4.60 -5.91
C GLN A 163 -1.00 5.48 -4.87
N VAL A 164 -0.29 5.88 -3.82
CA VAL A 164 -0.83 6.74 -2.78
C VAL A 164 -1.09 8.15 -3.29
N LEU A 165 -0.17 8.74 -4.05
CA LEU A 165 -0.35 10.07 -4.63
C LEU A 165 -1.63 10.17 -5.49
N LEU A 166 -2.01 9.10 -6.19
CA LEU A 166 -3.27 9.05 -6.94
C LEU A 166 -4.50 9.17 -6.05
N ARG A 167 -4.43 8.91 -4.74
CA ARG A 167 -5.55 9.10 -3.79
C ARG A 167 -5.70 10.54 -3.31
N PHE A 168 -4.66 11.37 -3.44
CA PHE A 168 -4.67 12.75 -2.97
C PHE A 168 -5.37 13.70 -3.95
N ASN A 169 -5.99 14.74 -3.39
CA ASN A 169 -6.46 15.90 -4.14
C ASN A 169 -5.32 16.92 -4.33
N LEU A 170 -4.24 16.46 -4.96
CA LEU A 170 -3.06 17.24 -5.25
C LEU A 170 -3.35 18.34 -6.30
N LYS A 171 -2.92 19.57 -5.99
CA LYS A 171 -2.74 20.64 -7.00
C LYS A 171 -1.26 20.65 -7.40
N ALA A 172 -0.94 19.90 -8.45
CA ALA A 172 0.44 19.79 -8.93
C ALA A 172 0.86 21.09 -9.63
N SER A 173 2.07 21.55 -9.34
CA SER A 173 2.76 22.61 -10.07
C SER A 173 3.21 22.12 -11.45
N LYS A 174 3.49 23.08 -12.35
CA LYS A 174 4.03 22.78 -13.68
C LYS A 174 5.28 21.89 -13.61
N SER A 175 6.22 22.21 -12.70
CA SER A 175 7.44 21.43 -12.48
C SER A 175 7.19 19.99 -12.02
N GLU A 176 6.11 19.75 -11.27
CA GLU A 176 5.73 18.41 -10.82
C GLU A 176 5.10 17.60 -11.96
N ILE A 177 4.28 18.24 -12.79
CA ILE A 177 3.73 17.61 -14.00
C ILE A 177 4.84 17.28 -15.00
N GLU A 178 5.78 18.20 -15.25
CA GLU A 178 6.95 17.95 -16.10
C GLU A 178 7.79 16.78 -15.57
N PHE A 179 8.02 16.73 -14.25
CA PHE A 179 8.65 15.59 -13.60
C PHE A 179 7.89 14.29 -13.88
N PHE A 180 6.57 14.23 -13.65
CA PHE A 180 5.79 13.02 -13.91
C PHE A 180 5.87 12.58 -15.38
N ILE A 181 5.76 13.51 -16.33
CA ILE A 181 5.86 13.20 -17.76
C ILE A 181 7.25 12.66 -18.11
N SER A 182 8.32 13.29 -17.60
CA SER A 182 9.70 12.84 -17.84
C SER A 182 9.94 11.44 -17.27
N SER A 183 9.52 11.17 -16.03
CA SER A 183 9.65 9.87 -15.39
C SER A 183 8.79 8.78 -16.05
N ALA A 184 7.63 9.13 -16.63
CA ALA A 184 6.84 8.19 -17.43
C ALA A 184 7.53 7.79 -18.74
N GLN A 185 8.37 8.67 -19.28
CA GLN A 185 9.09 8.47 -20.55
C GLN A 185 10.44 7.79 -20.38
N ASP A 186 11.01 7.80 -19.17
CA ASP A 186 12.27 7.12 -18.86
C ASP A 186 12.16 5.61 -19.11
N SER A 187 12.85 5.14 -20.15
CA SER A 187 12.87 3.72 -20.52
C SER A 187 13.63 2.84 -19.53
N ASN A 188 14.43 3.43 -18.64
CA ASN A 188 15.17 2.71 -17.61
C ASN A 188 14.29 2.37 -16.40
N LYS A 189 13.12 2.99 -16.26
CA LYS A 189 12.15 2.67 -15.21
C LYS A 189 11.25 1.50 -15.62
N HIS A 190 10.88 0.69 -14.63
CA HIS A 190 9.92 -0.39 -14.82
C HIS A 190 8.59 0.12 -15.38
N TYR A 191 8.01 -0.63 -16.33
CA TYR A 191 6.80 -0.23 -17.05
C TYR A 191 5.60 0.05 -16.13
N ALA A 192 5.49 -0.66 -15.00
CA ALA A 192 4.44 -0.41 -14.02
C ALA A 192 4.59 0.98 -13.37
N VAL A 193 5.81 1.35 -12.96
CA VAL A 193 6.11 2.67 -12.38
C VAL A 193 5.79 3.78 -13.39
N ARG A 194 6.25 3.62 -14.64
CA ARG A 194 5.96 4.55 -15.74
C ARG A 194 4.46 4.73 -15.98
N ALA A 195 3.69 3.65 -15.90
CA ALA A 195 2.23 3.70 -16.03
C ALA A 195 1.61 4.59 -14.94
N PHE A 196 2.04 4.48 -13.69
CA PHE A 196 1.54 5.32 -12.60
C PHE A 196 1.93 6.79 -12.74
N TYR A 197 3.12 7.09 -13.28
CA TYR A 197 3.47 8.47 -13.62
C TYR A 197 2.58 9.07 -14.72
N PHE A 198 2.25 8.29 -15.76
CA PHE A 198 1.26 8.73 -16.76
C PHE A 198 -0.09 9.06 -16.09
N LEU A 199 -0.56 8.20 -15.18
CA LEU A 199 -1.82 8.42 -14.46
C LEU A 199 -1.78 9.70 -13.62
N LEU A 200 -0.68 9.97 -12.92
CA LEU A 200 -0.54 11.20 -12.13
C LEU A 200 -0.54 12.44 -13.02
N ALA A 201 0.22 12.42 -14.12
CA ALA A 201 0.24 13.51 -15.10
C ALA A 201 -1.14 13.72 -15.74
N GLY A 202 -1.84 12.65 -16.11
CA GLY A 202 -3.18 12.72 -16.69
C GLY A 202 -4.25 13.23 -15.71
N LYS A 203 -4.19 12.78 -14.45
CA LYS A 203 -5.12 13.19 -13.39
C LYS A 203 -4.94 14.66 -13.01
N HIS A 204 -3.70 15.13 -12.88
CA HIS A 204 -3.41 16.46 -12.31
C HIS A 204 -2.99 17.52 -13.36
N GLY A 205 -2.68 17.11 -14.58
CA GLY A 205 -2.23 18.00 -15.66
C GLY A 205 -3.35 18.74 -16.40
N THR A 206 -2.94 19.60 -17.31
CA THR A 206 -3.80 20.34 -18.24
C THR A 206 -4.13 19.52 -19.50
N ASN A 207 -4.96 20.06 -20.40
CA ASN A 207 -5.22 19.40 -21.69
C ASN A 207 -3.96 19.30 -22.56
N ARG A 208 -3.09 20.32 -22.52
CA ARG A 208 -1.79 20.29 -23.21
C ARG A 208 -0.92 19.14 -22.70
N ASP A 209 -0.89 18.93 -21.39
CA ASP A 209 -0.12 17.83 -20.79
C ASP A 209 -0.66 16.47 -21.23
N ARG A 210 -1.99 16.33 -21.36
CA ARG A 210 -2.63 15.12 -21.86
C ARG A 210 -2.39 14.88 -23.36
N GLU A 211 -2.28 15.93 -24.16
CA GLU A 211 -1.88 15.81 -25.57
C GLU A 211 -0.45 15.27 -25.68
N LEU A 212 0.48 15.78 -24.86
CA LEU A 212 1.84 15.23 -24.78
C LEU A 212 1.85 13.74 -24.38
N ILE A 213 0.92 13.33 -23.52
CA ILE A 213 0.75 11.91 -23.14
C ILE A 213 0.22 11.08 -24.34
N VAL A 214 -0.73 11.60 -25.12
CA VAL A 214 -1.24 10.95 -26.34
C VAL A 214 -0.12 10.69 -27.34
N ASP A 215 0.76 11.66 -27.54
CA ASP A 215 1.86 11.57 -28.51
C ASP A 215 2.86 10.44 -28.19
N ARG A 216 2.86 9.94 -26.95
CA ARG A 216 3.72 8.83 -26.54
C ARG A 216 3.12 7.46 -26.81
N TYR A 217 1.82 7.35 -27.05
CA TYR A 217 1.12 6.07 -27.09
C TYR A 217 1.77 5.05 -28.03
N ASP A 218 2.08 5.46 -29.26
CA ASP A 218 2.58 4.55 -30.31
C ASP A 218 4.01 4.06 -30.03
N SER A 219 4.78 4.79 -29.21
CA SER A 219 6.12 4.39 -28.77
C SER A 219 6.12 3.36 -27.62
N LEU A 220 4.97 3.13 -26.98
CA LEU A 220 4.87 2.21 -25.86
C LEU A 220 4.71 0.78 -26.35
N SER A 221 5.47 -0.16 -25.79
CA SER A 221 5.36 -1.59 -26.12
C SER A 221 4.51 -2.38 -25.13
N LYS A 222 4.43 -1.94 -23.87
CA LYS A 222 3.73 -2.69 -22.81
C LYS A 222 2.25 -2.30 -22.75
N ILE A 223 1.39 -3.32 -22.76
CA ILE A 223 -0.07 -3.17 -22.69
C ILE A 223 -0.48 -2.33 -21.48
N TYR A 224 0.13 -2.59 -20.32
CA TYR A 224 -0.19 -1.88 -19.08
C TYR A 224 0.08 -0.36 -19.18
N THR A 225 1.20 0.05 -19.79
CA THR A 225 1.49 1.48 -20.02
C THR A 225 0.54 2.10 -21.04
N LYS A 226 0.16 1.36 -22.09
CA LYS A 226 -0.84 1.82 -23.07
C LYS A 226 -2.21 2.04 -22.42
N MET A 227 -2.65 1.13 -21.57
CA MET A 227 -3.88 1.27 -20.79
C MET A 227 -3.82 2.49 -19.85
N ALA A 228 -2.68 2.72 -19.19
CA ALA A 228 -2.50 3.91 -18.38
C ALA A 228 -2.62 5.21 -19.20
N VAL A 229 -2.04 5.27 -20.40
CA VAL A 229 -2.22 6.42 -21.30
C VAL A 229 -3.70 6.62 -21.66
N ILE A 230 -4.41 5.55 -22.02
CA ILE A 230 -5.84 5.61 -22.36
C ILE A 230 -6.66 6.19 -21.19
N LEU A 231 -6.38 5.78 -19.96
CA LEU A 231 -7.06 6.31 -18.78
C LEU A 231 -6.66 7.76 -18.47
N SER A 232 -5.37 8.09 -18.61
CA SER A 232 -4.79 9.41 -18.31
C SER A 232 -5.38 10.54 -19.15
N VAL A 233 -5.80 10.23 -20.38
CA VAL A 233 -6.33 11.22 -21.33
C VAL A 233 -7.85 11.38 -21.23
N ARG A 234 -8.52 10.71 -20.27
CA ARG A 234 -9.97 10.81 -20.07
C ARG A 234 -10.44 12.24 -19.81
N GLY A 235 -9.57 13.07 -19.22
CA GLY A 235 -9.80 14.49 -18.95
C GLY A 235 -9.62 15.42 -20.15
N LEU A 236 -9.20 14.92 -21.32
CA LEU A 236 -9.22 15.71 -22.56
C LEU A 236 -10.64 16.12 -22.93
N GLY A 237 -10.75 17.22 -23.71
CA GLY A 237 -12.00 17.62 -24.34
C GLY A 237 -12.62 16.46 -25.13
N VAL A 238 -13.96 16.35 -25.08
CA VAL A 238 -14.71 15.24 -25.66
C VAL A 238 -14.32 14.93 -27.12
N PRO A 239 -14.15 15.93 -28.02
CA PRO A 239 -13.76 15.67 -29.40
C PRO A 239 -12.37 15.02 -29.51
N ALA A 240 -11.36 15.62 -28.88
CA ALA A 240 -9.97 15.13 -28.92
C ALA A 240 -9.85 13.73 -28.33
N ARG A 241 -10.49 13.48 -27.20
CA ARG A 241 -10.54 12.16 -26.57
C ARG A 241 -11.17 11.10 -27.46
N ASN A 242 -12.32 11.41 -28.07
CA ASN A 242 -13.03 10.46 -28.92
C ASN A 242 -12.25 10.18 -30.22
N ALA A 243 -11.59 11.19 -30.78
CA ALA A 243 -10.71 11.02 -31.92
C ALA A 243 -9.54 10.08 -31.58
N PHE A 244 -8.89 10.29 -30.43
CA PHE A 244 -7.82 9.41 -29.94
C PHE A 244 -8.30 7.97 -29.77
N TYR A 245 -9.39 7.74 -29.03
CA TYR A 245 -9.92 6.39 -28.83
C TYR A 245 -10.33 5.70 -30.13
N SER A 246 -10.90 6.45 -31.09
CA SER A 246 -11.27 5.90 -32.39
C SER A 246 -10.05 5.52 -33.22
N ARG A 247 -8.98 6.33 -33.18
CA ARG A 247 -7.68 6.02 -33.79
C ARG A 247 -7.14 4.71 -33.25
N ILE A 248 -7.02 4.60 -31.93
CA ILE A 248 -6.47 3.40 -31.27
C ILE A 248 -7.31 2.16 -31.57
N LYS A 249 -8.64 2.27 -31.54
CA LYS A 249 -9.51 1.13 -31.88
C LYS A 249 -9.31 0.59 -33.30
N ARG A 250 -8.92 1.44 -34.25
CA ARG A 250 -8.65 1.04 -35.64
C ARG A 250 -7.24 0.46 -35.81
N SER A 251 -6.24 1.06 -35.17
CA SER A 251 -4.83 0.71 -35.38
C SER A 251 -4.30 -0.39 -34.46
N GLU A 252 -4.84 -0.52 -33.24
CA GLU A 252 -4.36 -1.49 -32.27
C GLU A 252 -4.82 -2.90 -32.63
N SER A 253 -3.93 -3.89 -32.55
CA SER A 253 -4.27 -5.30 -32.80
C SER A 253 -4.73 -6.00 -31.52
N ASN A 254 -4.30 -5.53 -30.36
CA ASN A 254 -4.62 -6.11 -29.07
C ASN A 254 -6.09 -5.87 -28.66
N ASN A 255 -6.85 -6.96 -28.46
CA ASN A 255 -8.26 -6.91 -28.10
C ASN A 255 -8.51 -6.41 -26.66
N GLU A 256 -7.61 -6.68 -25.71
CA GLU A 256 -7.74 -6.19 -24.32
C GLU A 256 -7.72 -4.67 -24.29
N ILE A 257 -6.86 -4.04 -25.09
CA ILE A 257 -6.82 -2.57 -25.22
C ILE A 257 -8.15 -2.04 -25.76
N LYS A 258 -8.71 -2.68 -26.80
CA LYS A 258 -10.01 -2.26 -27.37
C LYS A 258 -11.13 -2.36 -26.35
N GLN A 259 -11.19 -3.47 -25.61
CA GLN A 259 -12.16 -3.68 -24.52
C GLN A 259 -11.96 -2.66 -23.39
N PHE A 260 -10.71 -2.36 -23.03
CA PHE A 260 -10.40 -1.37 -22.01
C PHE A 260 -10.85 0.04 -22.42
N ILE A 261 -10.74 0.41 -23.70
CA ILE A 261 -11.30 1.67 -24.20
C ILE A 261 -12.82 1.71 -24.00
N ASP A 262 -13.53 0.62 -24.29
CA ASP A 262 -14.98 0.56 -24.09
C ASP A 262 -15.37 0.68 -22.62
N TYR A 263 -14.64 0.00 -21.74
CA TYR A 263 -14.78 0.16 -20.31
C TYR A 263 -14.53 1.60 -19.86
N VAL A 264 -13.42 2.23 -20.25
CA VAL A 264 -13.12 3.62 -19.88
C VAL A 264 -14.17 4.60 -20.41
N LYS A 265 -14.77 4.31 -21.58
CA LYS A 265 -15.85 5.12 -22.13
C LYS A 265 -17.16 4.99 -21.34
N SER A 266 -17.45 3.81 -20.78
CA SER A 266 -18.67 3.57 -20.00
C SER A 266 -18.62 4.22 -18.61
N LEU A 267 -17.42 4.54 -18.10
CA LEU A 267 -17.26 5.25 -16.83
C LEU A 267 -17.76 6.69 -16.90
N LEU A 268 -18.65 7.07 -15.96
CA LEU A 268 -19.10 8.45 -15.76
C LEU A 268 -17.94 9.39 -15.37
N ARG A 269 -17.00 8.89 -14.56
CA ARG A 269 -15.79 9.60 -14.10
C ARG A 269 -14.59 8.67 -14.18
N PRO A 270 -13.37 9.18 -14.47
CA PRO A 270 -12.18 8.35 -14.46
C PRO A 270 -11.91 7.78 -13.06
N ILE A 271 -11.64 6.48 -12.99
CA ILE A 271 -11.25 5.78 -11.77
C ILE A 271 -9.74 5.55 -11.83
N TYR A 272 -8.97 6.40 -11.16
CA TYR A 272 -7.50 6.31 -11.15
C TYR A 272 -6.95 5.37 -10.08
N PHE A 273 -7.76 5.04 -9.08
CA PHE A 273 -7.40 4.15 -7.97
C PHE A 273 -8.66 3.46 -7.46
N LEU A 274 -8.50 2.27 -6.89
CA LEU A 274 -9.57 1.59 -6.18
C LEU A 274 -9.61 2.11 -4.74
N THR A 275 -10.79 2.53 -4.31
CA THR A 275 -11.10 2.77 -2.89
C THR A 275 -11.48 1.45 -2.27
N THR A 276 -10.57 0.87 -1.49
CA THR A 276 -10.92 -0.22 -0.58
C THR A 276 -11.45 0.42 0.70
N GLU A 277 -12.73 0.24 1.02
CA GLU A 277 -13.25 0.70 2.30
C GLU A 277 -12.55 -0.06 3.43
N ARG A 278 -12.04 0.69 4.41
CA ARG A 278 -11.45 0.08 5.60
C ARG A 278 -12.56 -0.30 6.59
N PRO A 279 -12.34 -1.33 7.42
CA PRO A 279 -13.27 -1.69 8.48
C PRO A 279 -13.57 -0.48 9.38
N LYS A 280 -14.84 -0.36 9.78
CA LYS A 280 -15.30 0.62 10.77
C LYS A 280 -15.79 -0.13 12.01
N ILE A 281 -15.52 0.44 13.17
CA ILE A 281 -16.10 -0.01 14.44
C ILE A 281 -17.44 0.70 14.59
N GLU A 282 -18.51 -0.07 14.77
CA GLU A 282 -19.80 0.47 15.19
C GLU A 282 -19.81 0.53 16.71
N THR A 283 -20.01 1.72 17.29
CA THR A 283 -20.06 1.90 18.75
C THR A 283 -21.50 2.08 19.23
N TYR A 284 -21.83 1.52 20.40
CA TYR A 284 -23.19 1.54 20.96
C TYR A 284 -23.78 2.92 21.30
N GLU A 285 -23.01 4.02 21.24
CA GLU A 285 -23.55 5.36 21.50
C GLU A 285 -24.66 5.78 20.51
N LYS A 286 -24.64 5.25 19.27
CA LYS A 286 -25.74 5.45 18.31
C LYS A 286 -27.08 4.92 18.83
N PHE A 287 -27.07 3.94 19.75
CA PHE A 287 -28.28 3.39 20.37
C PHE A 287 -28.69 4.13 21.64
N LYS A 288 -27.76 4.71 22.40
CA LYS A 288 -28.11 5.49 23.61
C LYS A 288 -28.88 6.77 23.28
N LYS A 289 -28.50 7.51 22.21
CA LYS A 289 -29.28 8.71 21.79
C LYS A 289 -30.71 8.36 21.37
N SER A 290 -30.91 7.26 20.64
CA SER A 290 -32.24 6.80 20.22
C SER A 290 -33.14 6.41 21.38
N PHE A 291 -32.58 5.92 22.50
CA PHE A 291 -33.36 5.43 23.64
C PHE A 291 -33.78 6.55 24.60
N TYR A 292 -32.98 7.61 24.70
CA TYR A 292 -33.30 8.77 25.55
C TYR A 292 -34.03 9.90 24.81
N GLU A 293 -34.02 9.92 23.47
CA GLU A 293 -34.88 10.82 22.67
C GLU A 293 -36.31 10.25 22.47
N SER A 294 -36.60 9.07 23.01
CA SER A 294 -37.90 8.39 22.92
C SER A 294 -38.59 8.15 24.28
N ILE A 295 -38.09 8.76 25.35
CA ILE A 295 -38.70 8.84 26.70
C ILE A 295 -39.04 10.30 26.99
#